data_AF-A0A8H7NMN0-F1
#
_entry.id   AF-A0A8H7NMN0-F1
#
_cell.length_a   1.000
_cell.length_b   1.000
_cell.length_c   1.000
_cell.angle_alpha   90.00
_cell.angle_beta   90.00
_cell.angle_gamma   90.00
#
_symmetry.space_group_name_H-M   'P 1'
#
loop_
_entity.id
_entity.type
_entity.pdbx_description
1 polymer ?
#
loop_
_entity_poly.entity_id
_entity_poly.type
_entity_poly.pdbx_seq_one_letter_code
_entity_poly.pdbx_strand_id
1 'polypeptide(L)'
;MQAESPPLDLGDHGRLPREYRIQNDEAHLMPSRWWFASSAFPMIAGTLGPVASAFSICALVVPWRQHLAPGQDISKATYINDPPWLLAINAIQLALALVANVFLLLNMARRVRFGIAQPITMLGWYISAILLIALLAAGPGPLHQGLDFPTDEMIWSQALWYGTWAAILYFLNASFMVVTFLGARAGYYPKDFNLTKSQRTLMLQTIMFLLYLLLGALIFSKIEGWGYLDALYWADVTLFTVGFGDLSPSTNLGRALVIPYSLVGIISLGLVIASIRSMILERGRRRVEARMEEKKRCRTVRRMTLKGDDIILNPISESSPTSPSVPPSSTESTQLENIPSSEYERRKAEFQLMRKIQDQAHLRRRWIAMGISTGSWLVLWLVGALIFHKCEERYQGWSYFDGFYFCYVSFTTVGYGDYLQCPTQASPFLSSGPF
;
A
#
# COMPACT_ATOMS: atom_id res chain seq x y z
N MET A 1 18.51 26.71 18.82
CA MET A 1 19.07 26.68 20.18
C MET A 1 19.31 25.24 20.55
N GLN A 2 20.58 24.82 20.56
CA GLN A 2 21.01 23.53 21.08
C GLN A 2 20.80 23.56 22.59
N ALA A 3 19.94 22.70 23.11
CA ALA A 3 19.98 22.35 24.52
C ALA A 3 21.11 21.32 24.66
N GLU A 4 22.22 21.75 25.25
CA GLU A 4 23.29 20.88 25.70
C GLU A 4 22.69 19.87 26.69
N SER A 5 22.71 18.59 26.32
CA SER A 5 22.41 17.50 27.24
C SER A 5 23.51 17.46 28.30
N PRO A 6 23.16 17.36 29.60
CA PRO A 6 24.15 17.33 30.67
C PRO A 6 25.06 16.10 30.52
N PRO A 7 26.32 16.17 30.97
CA PRO A 7 27.27 15.06 30.83
C PRO A 7 26.74 13.81 31.55
N LEU A 8 26.82 12.67 30.85
CA LEU A 8 26.45 11.35 31.38
C LEU A 8 27.41 10.98 32.52
N ASP A 9 26.94 11.15 33.75
CA ASP A 9 27.63 10.63 34.93
C ASP A 9 27.35 9.13 35.06
N LEU A 10 28.26 8.32 34.51
CA LEU A 10 28.28 6.88 34.68
C LEU A 10 28.78 6.61 36.11
N GLY A 11 27.86 6.55 37.07
CA GLY A 11 28.19 6.10 38.43
C GLY A 11 28.96 4.77 38.42
N ASP A 12 29.66 4.51 39.53
CA ASP A 12 30.79 3.57 39.80
C ASP A 12 30.65 2.10 39.34
N HIS A 13 29.58 1.74 38.64
CA HIS A 13 29.28 0.41 38.12
C HIS A 13 29.00 0.36 36.61
N GLY A 14 29.25 1.45 35.87
CA GLY A 14 29.13 1.46 34.39
C GLY A 14 27.73 1.13 33.87
N ARG A 15 26.70 1.24 34.72
CA ARG A 15 25.31 0.93 34.39
C ARG A 15 24.51 2.22 34.34
N LEU A 16 23.82 2.44 33.22
CA LEU A 16 22.91 3.56 33.05
C LEU A 16 21.90 3.62 34.22
N PRO A 17 21.58 4.83 34.73
CA PRO A 17 20.58 5.03 35.78
C PRO A 17 19.27 4.34 35.45
N ARG A 18 18.57 3.83 36.48
CA ARG A 18 17.33 3.04 36.32
C ARG A 18 16.28 3.80 35.50
N GLU A 19 16.18 5.12 35.70
CA GLU A 19 15.31 6.02 34.95
C GLU A 19 15.65 6.06 33.45
N TYR A 20 16.94 6.11 33.09
CA TYR A 20 17.38 6.10 31.69
C TYR A 20 17.12 4.75 30.99
N ARG A 21 17.17 3.64 31.75
CA ARG A 21 16.84 2.30 31.26
C ARG A 21 15.34 2.14 31.02
N ILE A 22 14.51 2.64 31.94
CA ILE A 22 13.04 2.67 31.82
C ILE A 22 12.61 3.56 30.65
N GLN A 23 13.26 4.71 30.47
CA GLN A 23 12.96 5.64 29.37
C GLN A 23 13.29 5.05 27.99
N ASN A 24 14.33 4.21 27.88
CA ASN A 24 14.63 3.45 26.67
C ASN A 24 13.64 2.30 26.42
N ASP A 25 13.19 1.61 27.48
CA ASP A 25 12.16 0.57 27.37
C ASP A 25 10.79 1.15 26.97
N GLU A 26 10.46 2.37 27.42
CA GLU A 26 9.24 3.10 27.04
C GLU A 26 9.31 3.76 25.66
N ALA A 27 10.49 4.03 25.13
CA ALA A 27 10.66 4.55 23.76
C ALA A 27 10.07 3.60 22.70
N HIS A 28 9.96 2.30 23.01
CA HIS A 28 9.31 1.29 22.17
C HIS A 28 7.77 1.26 22.28
N LEU A 29 7.22 1.94 23.30
CA LEU A 29 5.79 1.94 23.68
C LEU A 29 5.04 3.22 23.23
N MET A 30 5.70 4.22 22.64
CA MET A 30 5.03 5.42 22.10
C MET A 30 3.94 5.09 21.03
N PRO A 31 2.89 5.92 20.91
CA PRO A 31 1.57 5.48 20.42
C PRO A 31 1.61 5.02 18.96
N SER A 32 1.11 3.81 18.71
CA SER A 32 1.08 3.14 17.40
C SER A 32 0.48 3.96 16.25
N ARG A 33 -0.43 4.91 16.55
CA ARG A 33 -1.20 5.67 15.56
C ARG A 33 -0.36 6.75 14.87
N TRP A 34 0.41 7.52 15.62
CA TRP A 34 1.22 8.62 15.07
C TRP A 34 2.47 8.15 14.35
N TRP A 35 2.97 6.96 14.69
CA TRP A 35 4.01 6.31 13.88
C TRP A 35 3.49 5.92 12.49
N PHE A 36 2.30 5.33 12.41
CA PHE A 36 1.72 4.96 11.12
C PHE A 36 1.54 6.20 10.25
N ALA A 37 1.06 7.30 10.84
CA ALA A 37 0.95 8.58 10.17
C ALA A 37 2.30 9.15 9.69
N SER A 38 3.36 9.10 10.52
CA SER A 38 4.66 9.67 10.14
C SER A 38 5.44 8.84 9.13
N SER A 39 5.14 7.54 9.02
CA SER A 39 5.98 6.59 8.29
C SER A 39 5.29 5.91 7.10
N ALA A 40 4.00 5.58 7.21
CA ALA A 40 3.27 4.84 6.19
C ALA A 40 2.54 5.77 5.21
N PHE A 41 1.98 6.88 5.69
CA PHE A 41 1.21 7.80 4.84
C PHE A 41 2.04 8.46 3.72
N PRO A 42 3.21 9.10 3.98
CA PRO A 42 4.03 9.65 2.90
C PRO A 42 4.51 8.60 1.89
N MET A 43 4.67 7.37 2.37
CA MET A 43 5.15 6.25 1.57
C MET A 43 4.06 5.76 0.61
N ILE A 44 2.86 5.53 1.14
CA ILE A 44 1.68 5.17 0.34
C ILE A 44 1.37 6.30 -0.65
N ALA A 45 1.43 7.56 -0.20
CA ALA A 45 1.24 8.72 -1.06
C ALA A 45 2.31 8.83 -2.16
N GLY A 46 3.58 8.54 -1.84
CA GLY A 46 4.68 8.52 -2.80
C GLY A 46 4.52 7.45 -3.88
N THR A 47 3.89 6.31 -3.57
CA THR A 47 3.62 5.24 -4.56
C THR A 47 2.33 5.48 -5.33
N LEU A 48 1.26 5.91 -4.66
CA LEU A 48 -0.06 6.09 -5.28
C LEU A 48 -0.19 7.41 -6.04
N GLY A 49 0.62 8.42 -5.72
CA GLY A 49 0.63 9.71 -6.44
C GLY A 49 0.94 9.55 -7.94
N PRO A 50 2.05 8.88 -8.32
CA PRO A 50 2.35 8.55 -9.71
C PRO A 50 1.27 7.71 -10.40
N VAL A 51 0.68 6.74 -9.68
CA VAL A 51 -0.42 5.91 -10.20
C VAL A 51 -1.65 6.76 -10.52
N ALA A 52 -2.03 7.68 -9.63
CA ALA A 52 -3.12 8.63 -9.85
C ALA A 52 -2.86 9.51 -11.09
N SER A 53 -1.61 9.94 -11.29
CA SER A 53 -1.22 10.68 -12.49
C SER A 53 -1.25 9.84 -13.76
N ALA A 54 -0.91 8.55 -13.71
CA ALA A 54 -1.07 7.66 -14.86
C ALA A 54 -2.55 7.53 -15.27
N PHE A 55 -3.45 7.30 -14.31
CA PHE A 55 -4.90 7.29 -14.58
C PHE A 55 -5.40 8.63 -15.13
N SER A 56 -4.90 9.74 -14.57
CA SER A 56 -5.25 11.08 -15.05
C SER A 56 -4.74 11.35 -16.47
N ILE A 57 -3.61 10.78 -16.89
CA ILE A 57 -3.13 10.87 -18.27
C ILE A 57 -4.07 10.08 -19.20
N CYS A 58 -4.48 8.88 -18.79
CA CYS A 58 -5.43 8.07 -19.57
C CYS A 58 -6.76 8.79 -19.78
N ALA A 59 -7.23 9.48 -18.74
CA ALA A 59 -8.43 10.32 -18.79
C ALA A 59 -8.26 11.56 -19.68
N LEU A 60 -7.04 12.03 -19.96
CA LEU A 60 -6.81 13.21 -20.79
C LEU A 60 -6.66 12.86 -22.27
N VAL A 61 -6.09 11.69 -22.58
CA VAL A 61 -5.68 11.30 -23.95
C VAL A 61 -6.86 10.83 -24.80
N VAL A 62 -7.87 10.21 -24.19
CA VAL A 62 -9.02 9.64 -24.90
C VAL A 62 -10.31 10.38 -24.52
N PRO A 63 -11.21 10.66 -25.49
CA PRO A 63 -12.46 11.33 -25.19
C PRO A 63 -13.35 10.53 -24.23
N TRP A 64 -14.08 11.24 -23.38
CA TRP A 64 -14.90 10.64 -22.31
C TRP A 64 -16.20 10.04 -22.83
N ARG A 65 -16.63 10.40 -24.04
CA ARG A 65 -17.94 10.11 -24.59
C ARG A 65 -17.85 9.23 -25.83
N GLN A 66 -18.80 8.31 -25.96
CA GLN A 66 -18.97 7.45 -27.13
C GLN A 66 -20.43 7.45 -27.58
N HIS A 67 -20.65 7.33 -28.89
CA HIS A 67 -21.97 7.19 -29.50
C HIS A 67 -22.24 5.73 -29.86
N LEU A 68 -23.35 5.19 -29.34
CA LEU A 68 -23.83 3.85 -29.60
C LEU A 68 -25.16 3.93 -30.37
N ALA A 69 -25.08 3.80 -31.70
CA ALA A 69 -26.28 3.76 -32.52
C ALA A 69 -27.13 2.50 -32.21
N PRO A 70 -28.46 2.56 -32.32
CA PRO A 70 -29.35 1.43 -32.02
C PRO A 70 -28.97 0.19 -32.84
N GLY A 71 -28.63 -0.91 -32.16
CA GLY A 71 -28.25 -2.18 -32.79
C GLY A 71 -26.77 -2.35 -33.16
N GLN A 72 -25.89 -1.39 -32.82
CA GLN A 72 -24.44 -1.58 -32.92
C GLN A 72 -23.86 -2.29 -31.68
N ASP A 73 -22.81 -3.07 -31.90
CA ASP A 73 -22.00 -3.64 -30.81
C ASP A 73 -21.28 -2.53 -30.04
N ILE A 74 -21.28 -2.65 -28.72
CA ILE A 74 -20.66 -1.71 -27.79
C ILE A 74 -19.16 -1.50 -28.11
N SER A 75 -18.47 -2.53 -28.59
CA SER A 75 -17.05 -2.49 -28.97
C SER A 75 -16.76 -1.63 -30.21
N LYS A 76 -17.78 -1.29 -31.01
CA LYS A 76 -17.66 -0.47 -32.23
C LYS A 76 -18.17 0.95 -32.04
N ALA A 77 -18.57 1.33 -30.83
CA ALA A 77 -19.06 2.66 -30.52
C ALA A 77 -18.01 3.73 -30.87
N THR A 78 -18.43 4.77 -31.59
CA THR A 78 -17.52 5.81 -32.07
C THR A 78 -17.26 6.84 -30.98
N TYR A 79 -16.01 7.29 -30.86
CA TYR A 79 -15.65 8.32 -29.89
C TYR A 79 -16.13 9.71 -30.31
N ILE A 80 -16.71 10.45 -29.38
CA ILE A 80 -17.16 11.83 -29.57
C ILE A 80 -16.12 12.75 -28.95
N ASN A 81 -15.62 13.73 -29.71
CA ASN A 81 -14.61 14.66 -29.21
C ASN A 81 -15.14 15.49 -28.03
N ASP A 82 -14.31 15.64 -27.00
CA ASP A 82 -14.65 16.45 -25.83
C ASP A 82 -14.49 17.95 -26.11
N PRO A 83 -15.28 18.80 -25.44
CA PRO A 83 -15.21 20.24 -25.65
C PRO A 83 -13.87 20.81 -25.18
N PRO A 84 -13.34 21.88 -25.82
CA PRO A 84 -12.01 22.41 -25.50
C PRO A 84 -11.84 22.86 -24.04
N TRP A 85 -12.90 23.34 -23.39
CA TRP A 85 -12.85 23.75 -21.99
C TRP A 85 -12.59 22.56 -21.05
N LEU A 86 -13.14 21.38 -21.36
CA LEU A 86 -12.93 20.17 -20.58
C LEU A 86 -11.48 19.74 -20.68
N LEU A 87 -10.95 19.71 -21.91
CA LEU A 87 -9.55 19.36 -22.17
C LEU A 87 -8.60 20.33 -21.46
N ALA A 88 -8.88 21.64 -21.49
CA ALA A 88 -8.06 22.65 -20.83
C ALA A 88 -8.02 22.47 -19.31
N ILE A 89 -9.16 22.28 -18.66
CA ILE A 89 -9.22 22.05 -17.20
C ILE A 89 -8.56 20.72 -16.84
N ASN A 90 -8.77 19.68 -17.65
CA ASN A 90 -8.16 18.37 -17.43
C ASN A 90 -6.62 18.41 -17.59
N ALA A 91 -6.10 19.22 -18.51
CA ALA A 91 -4.67 19.45 -18.64
C ALA A 91 -4.08 20.26 -17.47
N ILE A 92 -4.78 21.32 -17.03
CA ILE A 92 -4.37 22.15 -15.89
C ILE A 92 -4.30 21.34 -14.60
N GLN A 93 -5.34 20.54 -14.31
CA GLN A 93 -5.36 19.72 -13.11
C GLN A 93 -4.22 18.69 -13.11
N LEU A 94 -3.90 18.09 -14.28
CA LEU A 94 -2.80 17.12 -14.40
C LEU A 94 -1.46 17.82 -14.16
N ALA A 95 -1.25 19.00 -14.72
CA ALA A 95 -0.03 19.79 -14.51
C ALA A 95 0.19 20.08 -13.02
N LEU A 96 -0.86 20.48 -12.29
CA LEU A 96 -0.79 20.71 -10.84
C LEU A 96 -0.44 19.44 -10.07
N ALA A 97 -0.98 18.28 -10.46
CA ALA A 97 -0.67 17.01 -9.83
C ALA A 97 0.77 16.55 -10.10
N LEU A 98 1.29 16.77 -11.31
CA LEU A 98 2.70 16.50 -11.64
C LEU A 98 3.65 17.39 -10.83
N VAL A 99 3.32 18.67 -10.67
CA VAL A 99 4.07 19.58 -9.78
C VAL A 99 4.03 19.04 -8.34
N ALA A 100 2.87 18.62 -7.83
CA ALA A 100 2.74 18.03 -6.50
C ALA A 100 3.64 16.78 -6.30
N ASN A 101 3.68 15.89 -7.30
CA ASN A 101 4.56 14.71 -7.31
C ASN A 101 6.05 15.11 -7.29
N VAL A 102 6.45 16.11 -8.07
CA VAL A 102 7.83 16.63 -8.09
C VAL A 102 8.21 17.22 -6.74
N PHE A 103 7.35 18.03 -6.12
CA PHE A 103 7.62 18.60 -4.80
C PHE A 103 7.69 17.53 -3.71
N LEU A 104 6.87 16.47 -3.81
CA LEU A 104 6.97 15.33 -2.92
C LEU A 104 8.33 14.64 -3.08
N LEU A 105 8.77 14.42 -4.31
CA LEU A 105 10.07 13.82 -4.59
C LEU A 105 11.24 14.69 -4.10
N LEU A 106 11.17 16.01 -4.32
CA LEU A 106 12.19 16.95 -3.87
C LEU A 106 12.25 17.06 -2.34
N ASN A 107 11.10 16.99 -1.66
CA ASN A 107 11.03 16.88 -0.21
C ASN A 107 11.74 15.63 0.27
N MET A 108 11.37 14.48 -0.33
CA MET A 108 11.99 13.21 0.00
C MET A 108 13.48 13.24 -0.28
N ALA A 109 13.94 13.84 -1.38
CA ALA A 109 15.36 13.99 -1.73
C ALA A 109 16.13 14.97 -0.83
N ARG A 110 15.49 15.58 0.17
CA ARG A 110 16.04 16.66 1.02
C ARG A 110 16.53 17.87 0.22
N ARG A 111 15.97 18.08 -0.98
CA ARG A 111 16.25 19.25 -1.82
C ARG A 111 15.35 20.42 -1.46
N VAL A 112 14.11 20.14 -1.05
CA VAL A 112 13.15 21.16 -0.59
C VAL A 112 12.75 20.87 0.85
N ARG A 113 12.62 21.93 1.65
CA ARG A 113 12.27 21.84 3.08
C ARG A 113 10.83 21.34 3.27
N PHE A 114 10.60 20.56 4.32
CA PHE A 114 9.28 20.01 4.66
C PHE A 114 8.17 21.05 4.68
N GLY A 115 8.43 22.20 5.33
CA GLY A 115 7.43 23.27 5.50
C GLY A 115 6.96 23.90 4.18
N ILE A 116 7.73 23.81 3.11
CA ILE A 116 7.37 24.36 1.79
C ILE A 116 6.75 23.27 0.91
N ALA A 117 7.38 22.10 0.85
CA ALA A 117 6.93 21.06 -0.07
C ALA A 117 5.62 20.39 0.36
N GLN A 118 5.37 20.22 1.66
CA GLN A 118 4.15 19.53 2.12
C GLN A 118 2.85 20.30 1.78
N PRO A 119 2.75 21.62 2.02
CA PRO A 119 1.59 22.39 1.59
C PRO A 119 1.40 22.37 0.06
N ILE A 120 2.48 22.49 -0.72
CA ILE A 120 2.40 22.47 -2.19
C ILE A 120 1.88 21.12 -2.70
N THR A 121 2.41 20.01 -2.19
CA THR A 121 1.94 18.67 -2.56
C THR A 121 0.47 18.45 -2.17
N MET A 122 0.10 18.81 -0.94
CA MET A 122 -1.28 18.66 -0.44
C MET A 122 -2.27 19.50 -1.25
N LEU A 123 -1.97 20.79 -1.45
CA LEU A 123 -2.85 21.70 -2.20
C LEU A 123 -2.93 21.31 -3.66
N GLY A 124 -1.81 20.95 -4.28
CA GLY A 124 -1.78 20.51 -5.67
C GLY A 124 -2.71 19.32 -5.91
N TRP A 125 -2.58 18.25 -5.11
CA TRP A 125 -3.47 17.08 -5.26
C TRP A 125 -4.93 17.35 -4.89
N TYR A 126 -5.23 18.19 -3.89
CA TYR A 126 -6.62 18.55 -3.61
C TYR A 126 -7.24 19.38 -4.73
N ILE A 127 -6.52 20.37 -5.27
CA ILE A 127 -7.00 21.17 -6.39
C ILE A 127 -7.22 20.25 -7.59
N SER A 128 -6.28 19.34 -7.89
CA SER A 128 -6.45 18.38 -8.98
C SER A 128 -7.66 17.46 -8.78
N ALA A 129 -7.85 16.93 -7.56
CA ALA A 129 -9.02 16.10 -7.23
C ALA A 129 -10.33 16.88 -7.37
N ILE A 130 -10.40 18.10 -6.86
CA ILE A 130 -11.60 18.95 -6.92
C ILE A 130 -11.92 19.31 -8.38
N LEU A 131 -10.92 19.66 -9.19
CA LEU A 131 -11.12 19.95 -10.61
C LEU A 131 -11.63 18.72 -11.37
N LEU A 132 -11.06 17.53 -11.12
CA LEU A 132 -11.57 16.29 -11.72
C LEU A 132 -13.00 15.97 -11.27
N ILE A 133 -13.30 16.10 -9.98
CA ILE A 133 -14.66 15.90 -9.46
C ILE A 133 -15.64 16.90 -10.09
N ALA A 134 -15.23 18.16 -10.25
CA ALA A 134 -16.06 19.18 -10.91
C ALA A 134 -16.29 18.86 -12.39
N LEU A 135 -15.28 18.36 -13.11
CA LEU A 135 -15.43 17.90 -14.49
C LEU A 135 -16.38 16.69 -14.60
N LEU A 136 -16.24 15.72 -13.70
CA LEU A 136 -17.13 14.56 -13.64
C LEU A 136 -18.57 14.97 -13.32
N ALA A 137 -18.76 15.93 -12.40
CA ALA A 137 -20.08 16.49 -12.06
C ALA A 137 -20.68 17.34 -13.18
N ALA A 138 -19.85 17.88 -14.10
CA ALA A 138 -20.31 18.56 -15.31
C ALA A 138 -20.75 17.59 -16.43
N GLY A 139 -20.56 16.27 -16.24
CA GLY A 139 -21.02 15.21 -17.14
C GLY A 139 -22.51 15.25 -17.50
N PRO A 140 -23.42 15.28 -16.53
CA PRO A 140 -24.87 15.18 -16.80
C PRO A 140 -25.52 16.45 -17.37
N GLY A 141 -24.81 17.57 -17.48
CA GLY A 141 -25.40 18.84 -17.91
C GLY A 141 -24.74 19.41 -19.18
N PRO A 142 -23.68 20.21 -19.04
CA PRO A 142 -22.97 20.83 -20.16
C PRO A 142 -22.52 19.86 -21.26
N LEU A 143 -22.26 18.60 -20.93
CA LEU A 143 -21.77 17.61 -21.90
C LEU A 143 -22.90 16.92 -22.70
N HIS A 144 -24.17 17.10 -22.33
CA HIS A 144 -25.32 16.69 -23.14
C HIS A 144 -25.83 17.83 -24.04
N GLN A 145 -25.40 19.07 -23.79
CA GLN A 145 -25.80 20.23 -24.59
C GLN A 145 -25.09 20.21 -25.95
N GLY A 146 -25.88 20.17 -27.04
CA GLY A 146 -25.37 20.18 -28.41
C GLY A 146 -25.07 18.81 -29.01
N LEU A 147 -25.65 17.73 -28.49
CA LEU A 147 -25.66 16.42 -29.15
C LEU A 147 -26.77 16.37 -30.21
N ASP A 148 -26.45 15.86 -31.40
CA ASP A 148 -27.39 15.71 -32.52
C ASP A 148 -28.28 14.45 -32.41
N PHE A 149 -28.08 13.64 -31.36
CA PHE A 149 -28.73 12.34 -31.15
C PHE A 149 -29.31 12.21 -29.73
N PRO A 150 -30.26 11.28 -29.50
CA PRO A 150 -30.89 11.07 -28.20
C PRO A 150 -29.87 10.73 -27.11
N THR A 151 -30.13 11.19 -25.88
CA THR A 151 -29.28 10.93 -24.71
C THR A 151 -29.05 9.45 -24.44
N ASP A 152 -30.00 8.60 -24.83
CA ASP A 152 -29.99 7.15 -24.58
C ASP A 152 -28.98 6.40 -25.47
N GLU A 153 -28.49 7.05 -26.53
CA GLU A 153 -27.45 6.53 -27.42
C GLU A 153 -26.04 6.92 -26.97
N MET A 154 -25.90 7.67 -25.87
CA MET A 154 -24.60 8.06 -25.33
C MET A 154 -24.11 7.10 -24.26
N ILE A 155 -22.90 6.58 -24.42
CA ILE A 155 -22.20 5.78 -23.40
C ILE A 155 -20.91 6.46 -22.96
N TRP A 156 -20.51 6.21 -21.72
CA TRP A 156 -19.25 6.72 -21.16
C TRP A 156 -18.10 5.80 -21.48
N SER A 157 -16.98 6.38 -21.93
CA SER A 157 -15.78 5.62 -22.24
C SER A 157 -14.99 5.28 -20.97
N GLN A 158 -14.04 4.35 -21.10
CA GLN A 158 -13.07 4.01 -20.04
C GLN A 158 -12.29 5.22 -19.51
N ALA A 159 -12.09 6.26 -20.32
CA ALA A 159 -11.34 7.46 -19.95
C ALA A 159 -11.99 8.21 -18.77
N LEU A 160 -13.33 8.27 -18.73
CA LEU A 160 -14.07 8.87 -17.62
C LEU A 160 -13.82 8.12 -16.31
N TRP A 161 -13.78 6.80 -16.37
CA TRP A 161 -13.52 5.95 -15.20
C TRP A 161 -12.09 6.10 -14.69
N TYR A 162 -11.11 6.18 -15.58
CA TYR A 162 -9.75 6.54 -15.20
C TYR A 162 -9.69 7.92 -14.54
N GLY A 163 -10.46 8.90 -15.01
CA GLY A 163 -10.59 10.21 -14.37
C GLY A 163 -11.17 10.12 -12.95
N THR A 164 -12.18 9.26 -12.76
CA THR A 164 -12.79 8.98 -11.45
C THR A 164 -11.81 8.34 -10.48
N TRP A 165 -11.08 7.31 -10.91
CA TRP A 165 -10.04 6.69 -10.09
C TRP A 165 -8.90 7.65 -9.74
N ALA A 166 -8.48 8.48 -10.70
CA ALA A 166 -7.49 9.53 -10.45
C ALA A 166 -7.97 10.51 -9.36
N ALA A 167 -9.22 10.96 -9.44
CA ALA A 167 -9.81 11.85 -8.44
C ALA A 167 -9.82 11.23 -7.02
N ILE A 168 -10.26 9.97 -6.91
CA ILE A 168 -10.28 9.22 -5.65
C ILE A 168 -8.87 9.12 -5.07
N LEU A 169 -7.90 8.70 -5.89
CA LEU A 169 -6.52 8.52 -5.45
C LEU A 169 -5.87 9.85 -5.06
N TYR A 170 -6.06 10.92 -5.82
CA TYR A 170 -5.55 12.24 -5.45
C TYR A 170 -6.14 12.73 -4.13
N PHE A 171 -7.46 12.55 -3.92
CA PHE A 171 -8.11 12.92 -2.67
C PHE A 171 -7.57 12.12 -1.47
N LEU A 172 -7.44 10.80 -1.62
CA LEU A 172 -6.89 9.93 -0.57
C LEU A 172 -5.43 10.27 -0.26
N ASN A 173 -4.60 10.48 -1.30
CA ASN A 173 -3.21 10.86 -1.14
C ASN A 173 -3.06 12.22 -0.47
N ALA A 174 -3.85 13.22 -0.89
CA ALA A 174 -3.87 14.53 -0.25
C ALA A 174 -4.27 14.41 1.23
N SER A 175 -5.27 13.59 1.55
CA SER A 175 -5.72 13.28 2.92
C SER A 175 -4.59 12.67 3.77
N PHE A 176 -3.84 11.70 3.23
CA PHE A 176 -2.66 11.14 3.90
C PHE A 176 -1.61 12.22 4.20
N MET A 177 -1.38 13.14 3.25
CA MET A 177 -0.45 14.25 3.45
C MET A 177 -0.96 15.25 4.50
N VAL A 178 -2.27 15.52 4.57
CA VAL A 178 -2.85 16.38 5.62
C VAL A 178 -2.57 15.81 7.00
N VAL A 179 -2.92 14.54 7.22
CA VAL A 179 -2.73 13.90 8.53
C VAL A 179 -1.25 13.92 8.90
N THR A 180 -0.38 13.72 7.90
CA THR A 180 1.05 13.74 8.15
C THR A 180 1.57 15.15 8.50
N PHE A 181 1.08 16.19 7.82
CA PHE A 181 1.45 17.57 8.08
C PHE A 181 0.93 18.08 9.43
N LEU A 182 -0.34 17.79 9.75
CA LEU A 182 -0.95 18.18 11.02
C LEU A 182 -0.29 17.46 12.20
N GLY A 183 0.01 16.16 12.07
CA GLY A 183 0.73 15.42 13.11
C GLY A 183 2.14 15.97 13.37
N ALA A 184 2.85 16.40 12.32
CA ALA A 184 4.16 17.04 12.46
C ALA A 184 4.05 18.46 13.05
N ARG A 185 2.99 19.21 12.73
CA ARG A 185 2.75 20.56 13.27
C ARG A 185 2.35 20.53 14.74
N ALA A 186 1.58 19.51 15.15
CA ALA A 186 1.18 19.29 16.55
C ALA A 186 2.32 18.75 17.44
N GLY A 187 3.49 18.44 16.88
CA GLY A 187 4.67 18.03 17.64
C GLY A 187 4.73 16.54 18.00
N TYR A 188 3.86 15.69 17.42
CA TYR A 188 3.86 14.25 17.71
C TYR A 188 5.10 13.52 17.14
N TYR A 189 5.76 14.07 16.12
CA TYR A 189 6.99 13.55 15.53
C TYR A 189 7.78 14.66 14.82
N PRO A 190 9.10 14.48 14.61
CA PRO A 190 9.94 15.48 13.95
C PRO A 190 9.46 15.77 12.52
N LYS A 191 9.65 17.02 12.09
CA LYS A 191 9.30 17.52 10.75
C LYS A 191 10.25 16.99 9.65
N ASP A 192 11.31 16.28 10.03
CA ASP A 192 12.21 15.65 9.09
C ASP A 192 11.77 14.22 8.80
N PHE A 193 11.30 13.99 7.58
CA PHE A 193 11.10 12.65 7.07
C PHE A 193 12.47 11.99 6.84
N ASN A 194 12.95 11.23 7.84
CA ASN A 194 13.96 10.21 7.59
C ASN A 194 13.30 8.99 6.93
N LEU A 195 12.85 9.18 5.68
CA LEU A 195 12.42 8.08 4.84
C LEU A 195 13.64 7.21 4.50
N THR A 196 13.46 5.90 4.56
CA THR A 196 14.51 4.93 4.28
C THR A 196 14.85 5.00 2.79
N LYS A 197 16.10 4.73 2.41
CA LYS A 197 16.53 4.69 0.99
C LYS A 197 15.56 3.84 0.13
N SER A 198 15.09 2.71 0.67
CA SER A 198 14.11 1.78 0.09
C SER A 198 12.82 2.46 -0.39
N GLN A 199 12.33 3.48 0.30
CA GLN A 199 11.07 4.16 -0.05
C GLN A 199 11.24 5.12 -1.22
N ARG A 200 12.37 5.84 -1.27
CA ARG A 200 12.72 6.68 -2.40
C ARG A 200 12.93 5.85 -3.66
N THR A 201 13.62 4.72 -3.50
CA THR A 201 13.81 3.74 -4.58
C THR A 201 12.49 3.21 -5.09
N LEU A 202 11.57 2.80 -4.21
CA LEU A 202 10.26 2.30 -4.61
C LEU A 202 9.46 3.33 -5.41
N MET A 203 9.43 4.59 -4.95
CA MET A 203 8.73 5.66 -5.65
C MET A 203 9.33 5.92 -7.04
N LEU A 204 10.66 6.03 -7.14
CA LEU A 204 11.35 6.22 -8.43
C LEU A 204 11.10 5.04 -9.38
N GLN A 205 11.17 3.81 -8.88
CA GLN A 205 10.87 2.62 -9.68
C GLN A 205 9.41 2.62 -10.15
N THR A 206 8.46 3.03 -9.31
CA THR A 206 7.04 3.15 -9.68
C THR A 206 6.84 4.20 -10.77
N ILE A 207 7.46 5.37 -10.65
CA ILE A 207 7.41 6.43 -11.68
C ILE A 207 7.99 5.92 -13.00
N MET A 208 9.18 5.32 -12.96
CA MET A 208 9.85 4.80 -14.17
C MET A 208 9.05 3.68 -14.82
N PHE A 209 8.47 2.77 -14.03
CA PHE A 209 7.62 1.69 -14.53
C PHE A 209 6.35 2.25 -15.20
N LEU A 210 5.65 3.19 -14.58
CA LEU A 210 4.44 3.79 -15.15
C LEU A 210 4.73 4.59 -16.42
N LEU A 211 5.83 5.36 -16.44
CA LEU A 211 6.25 6.07 -17.66
C LEU A 211 6.58 5.09 -18.79
N TYR A 212 7.25 3.99 -18.47
CA TYR A 212 7.59 2.95 -19.44
C TYR A 212 6.35 2.27 -20.02
N LEU A 213 5.39 1.98 -19.16
CA LEU A 213 4.08 1.41 -19.49
C LEU A 213 3.27 2.36 -20.40
N LEU A 214 3.12 3.62 -20.03
CA LEU A 214 2.38 4.62 -20.81
C LEU A 214 3.04 4.93 -22.17
N LEU A 215 4.38 4.97 -22.21
CA LEU A 215 5.15 5.17 -23.44
C LEU A 215 5.06 3.94 -24.35
N GLY A 216 5.13 2.73 -23.78
CA GLY A 216 4.91 1.49 -24.52
C GLY A 216 3.54 1.47 -25.18
N ALA A 217 2.49 1.76 -24.42
CA ALA A 217 1.12 1.88 -24.94
C ALA A 217 1.03 2.88 -26.11
N LEU A 218 1.69 4.04 -26.00
CA LEU A 218 1.71 5.04 -27.07
C LEU A 218 2.39 4.51 -28.35
N ILE A 219 3.55 3.87 -28.21
CA ILE A 219 4.31 3.33 -29.33
C ILE A 219 3.52 2.23 -30.04
N PHE A 220 3.00 1.25 -29.29
CA PHE A 220 2.26 0.12 -29.86
C PHE A 220 0.90 0.53 -30.41
N SER A 221 0.21 1.50 -29.81
CA SER A 221 -1.01 2.09 -30.39
C SER A 221 -0.76 2.67 -31.79
N LYS A 222 0.39 3.33 -32.00
CA LYS A 222 0.73 3.91 -33.31
C LYS A 222 1.22 2.87 -34.32
N ILE A 223 1.93 1.84 -33.88
CA ILE A 223 2.47 0.80 -34.77
C ILE A 223 1.38 -0.17 -35.22
N GLU A 224 0.52 -0.60 -34.31
CA GLU A 224 -0.52 -1.61 -34.58
C GLU A 224 -1.87 -0.98 -34.94
N GLY A 225 -2.02 0.34 -34.81
CA GLY A 225 -3.28 1.05 -35.09
C GLY A 225 -4.37 0.83 -34.04
N TRP A 226 -4.00 0.35 -32.84
CA TRP A 226 -4.94 0.14 -31.74
C TRP A 226 -5.34 1.45 -31.07
N GLY A 227 -6.52 1.46 -30.44
CA GLY A 227 -6.90 2.50 -29.50
C GLY A 227 -5.84 2.65 -28.40
N TYR A 228 -5.59 3.87 -27.92
CA TYR A 228 -4.55 4.09 -26.92
C TYR A 228 -4.78 3.30 -25.63
N LEU A 229 -6.03 3.23 -25.17
CA LEU A 229 -6.40 2.48 -23.96
C LEU A 229 -6.36 0.97 -24.17
N ASP A 230 -6.63 0.48 -25.38
CA ASP A 230 -6.49 -0.94 -25.73
C ASP A 230 -5.00 -1.35 -25.75
N ALA A 231 -4.15 -0.49 -26.33
CA ALA A 231 -2.71 -0.69 -26.30
C ALA A 231 -2.12 -0.59 -24.88
N LEU A 232 -2.72 0.23 -24.02
CA LEU A 232 -2.37 0.33 -22.61
C LEU A 232 -2.74 -0.94 -21.85
N TYR A 233 -3.97 -1.43 -22.03
CA TYR A 233 -4.41 -2.71 -21.49
C TYR A 233 -3.50 -3.86 -21.96
N TRP A 234 -3.16 -3.91 -23.25
CA TRP A 234 -2.22 -4.88 -23.79
C TRP A 234 -0.83 -4.77 -23.13
N ALA A 235 -0.31 -3.55 -22.98
CA ALA A 235 0.96 -3.29 -22.32
C ALA A 235 0.94 -3.79 -20.87
N ASP A 236 -0.11 -3.51 -20.12
CA ASP A 236 -0.29 -3.97 -18.73
C ASP A 236 -0.33 -5.49 -18.66
N VAL A 237 -1.21 -6.13 -19.42
CA VAL A 237 -1.36 -7.60 -19.49
C VAL A 237 -0.04 -8.28 -19.86
N THR A 238 0.74 -7.67 -20.75
CA THR A 238 2.06 -8.17 -21.18
C THR A 238 3.11 -8.01 -20.08
N LEU A 239 3.21 -6.83 -19.45
CA LEU A 239 4.24 -6.56 -18.43
C LEU A 239 3.98 -7.29 -17.11
N PHE A 240 2.70 -7.49 -16.75
CA PHE A 240 2.30 -8.35 -15.63
C PHE A 240 2.32 -9.84 -15.97
N THR A 241 2.77 -10.20 -17.18
CA THR A 241 2.92 -11.57 -17.66
C THR A 241 1.63 -12.40 -17.58
N VAL A 242 0.47 -11.75 -17.64
CA VAL A 242 -0.82 -12.45 -17.68
C VAL A 242 -1.03 -13.01 -19.08
N GLY A 243 -0.95 -12.16 -20.10
CA GLY A 243 -0.91 -12.60 -21.50
C GLY A 243 -2.19 -13.26 -22.02
N PHE A 244 -3.37 -12.63 -21.88
CA PHE A 244 -4.64 -13.19 -22.38
C PHE A 244 -4.67 -13.51 -23.88
N GLY A 245 -3.85 -12.83 -24.70
CA GLY A 245 -3.70 -13.14 -26.13
C GLY A 245 -4.79 -12.59 -27.04
N ASP A 246 -5.73 -11.82 -26.50
CA ASP A 246 -6.77 -11.08 -27.21
C ASP A 246 -6.20 -9.96 -28.10
N LEU A 247 -5.20 -9.25 -27.60
CA LEU A 247 -4.39 -8.30 -28.37
C LEU A 247 -2.96 -8.83 -28.47
N SER A 248 -2.40 -8.83 -29.68
CA SER A 248 -1.00 -9.22 -29.91
C SER A 248 -0.40 -8.51 -31.12
N PRO A 249 0.87 -8.05 -31.05
CA PRO A 249 1.50 -7.36 -32.16
C PRO A 249 1.53 -8.23 -33.42
N SER A 250 0.86 -7.74 -34.46
CA SER A 250 0.74 -8.41 -35.75
C SER A 250 1.80 -7.93 -36.74
N THR A 251 2.27 -6.68 -36.57
CA THR A 251 3.28 -6.10 -37.47
C THR A 251 4.67 -6.67 -37.22
N ASN A 252 5.48 -6.72 -38.27
CA ASN A 252 6.89 -7.15 -38.15
C ASN A 252 7.67 -6.27 -37.16
N LEU A 253 7.41 -4.95 -37.17
CA LEU A 253 8.04 -4.01 -36.25
C LEU A 253 7.58 -4.24 -34.81
N GLY A 254 6.27 -4.39 -34.58
CA GLY A 254 5.71 -4.67 -33.25
C GLY A 254 6.26 -5.98 -32.66
N ARG A 255 6.35 -7.04 -33.48
CA ARG A 255 6.95 -8.32 -33.07
C ARG A 255 8.44 -8.23 -32.74
N ALA A 256 9.18 -7.35 -33.41
CA ALA A 256 10.59 -7.11 -33.07
C ALA A 256 10.74 -6.30 -31.77
N LEU A 257 9.88 -5.30 -31.57
CA LEU A 257 9.94 -4.40 -30.41
C LEU A 257 9.39 -5.02 -29.13
N VAL A 258 8.45 -5.98 -29.21
CA VAL A 258 7.86 -6.60 -28.01
C VAL A 258 8.89 -7.37 -27.18
N ILE A 259 9.94 -7.92 -27.82
CA ILE A 259 10.99 -8.68 -27.14
C ILE A 259 11.79 -7.79 -26.16
N PRO A 260 12.46 -6.71 -26.61
CA PRO A 260 13.14 -5.81 -25.68
C PRO A 260 12.16 -5.07 -24.76
N TYR A 261 10.93 -4.83 -25.22
CA TYR A 261 9.90 -4.15 -24.42
C TYR A 261 9.52 -4.96 -23.17
N SER A 262 9.12 -6.21 -23.38
CA SER A 262 8.73 -7.13 -22.31
C SER A 262 9.89 -7.41 -21.36
N LEU A 263 11.12 -7.61 -21.86
CA LEU A 263 12.29 -7.85 -21.02
C LEU A 263 12.53 -6.72 -20.01
N VAL A 264 12.59 -5.47 -20.48
CA VAL A 264 12.84 -4.31 -19.62
C VAL A 264 11.67 -4.09 -18.67
N GLY A 265 10.43 -4.22 -19.15
CA GLY A 265 9.25 -4.01 -18.33
C GLY A 265 9.07 -5.06 -17.23
N ILE A 266 9.30 -6.35 -17.51
CA ILE A 266 9.25 -7.44 -16.52
C ILE A 266 10.36 -7.26 -15.46
N ILE A 267 11.58 -6.88 -15.86
CA ILE A 267 12.66 -6.57 -14.92
C ILE A 267 12.25 -5.40 -14.01
N SER A 268 11.69 -4.33 -14.59
CA SER A 268 11.22 -3.16 -13.84
C SER A 268 10.13 -3.53 -12.83
N LEU A 269 9.13 -4.33 -13.25
CA LEU A 269 8.07 -4.83 -12.37
C LEU A 269 8.63 -5.67 -11.23
N GLY A 270 9.57 -6.58 -11.52
CA GLY A 270 10.24 -7.40 -10.50
C GLY A 270 10.99 -6.55 -9.46
N LEU A 271 11.64 -5.47 -9.89
CA LEU A 271 12.30 -4.51 -9.00
C LEU A 271 11.30 -3.78 -8.09
N VAL A 272 10.16 -3.34 -8.64
CA VAL A 272 9.07 -2.73 -7.86
C VAL A 272 8.57 -3.72 -6.80
N ILE A 273 8.27 -4.96 -7.17
CA ILE A 273 7.80 -6.02 -6.25
C ILE A 273 8.83 -6.29 -5.15
N ALA A 274 10.12 -6.39 -5.50
CA ALA A 274 11.20 -6.60 -4.54
C ALA A 274 11.32 -5.42 -3.55
N SER A 275 11.17 -4.19 -4.03
CA SER A 275 11.17 -2.99 -3.20
C SER A 275 9.96 -2.94 -2.27
N ILE A 276 8.76 -3.29 -2.75
CA ILE A 276 7.56 -3.42 -1.89
C ILE A 276 7.81 -4.45 -0.78
N ARG A 277 8.36 -5.62 -1.14
CA ARG A 277 8.69 -6.68 -0.16
C ARG A 277 9.69 -6.18 0.89
N SER A 278 10.78 -5.54 0.45
CA SER A 278 11.81 -5.01 1.36
C SER A 278 11.24 -3.97 2.31
N MET A 279 10.39 -3.07 1.82
CA MET A 279 9.73 -2.04 2.60
C MET A 279 8.79 -2.61 3.67
N ILE A 280 7.98 -3.60 3.31
CA ILE A 280 7.08 -4.30 4.24
C ILE A 280 7.90 -5.01 5.33
N LEU A 281 8.98 -5.70 4.95
CA LEU A 281 9.86 -6.42 5.87
C LEU A 281 10.65 -5.49 6.80
N GLU A 282 11.20 -4.39 6.29
CA GLU A 282 12.15 -3.53 7.01
C GLU A 282 11.50 -2.77 8.18
N ARG A 283 10.22 -2.36 8.03
CA ARG A 283 9.51 -1.55 9.04
C ARG A 283 8.51 -2.34 9.88
N GLY A 284 7.83 -3.33 9.30
CA GLY A 284 6.86 -4.16 10.02
C GLY A 284 7.53 -5.13 10.98
N ARG A 285 8.68 -5.71 10.60
CA ARG A 285 9.28 -6.82 11.32
C ARG A 285 9.77 -6.46 12.72
N ARG A 286 10.70 -5.51 12.86
CA ARG A 286 11.43 -5.25 14.12
C ARG A 286 10.50 -4.86 15.27
N ARG A 287 9.49 -4.04 14.99
CA ARG A 287 8.56 -3.54 16.02
C ARG A 287 7.47 -4.54 16.38
N VAL A 288 6.96 -5.28 15.39
CA VAL A 288 6.00 -6.36 15.65
C VAL A 288 6.70 -7.49 16.42
N GLU A 289 7.95 -7.79 16.07
CA GLU A 289 8.80 -8.78 16.76
C GLU A 289 9.03 -8.39 18.22
N ALA A 290 9.56 -7.20 18.49
CA ALA A 290 9.75 -6.72 19.87
C ALA A 290 8.44 -6.70 20.69
N ARG A 291 7.32 -6.28 20.10
CA ARG A 291 6.01 -6.26 20.78
C ARG A 291 5.46 -7.66 21.03
N MET A 292 5.62 -8.59 20.09
CA MET A 292 5.14 -9.96 20.24
C MET A 292 5.97 -10.72 21.27
N GLU A 293 7.29 -10.51 21.25
CA GLU A 293 8.22 -11.01 22.26
C GLU A 293 7.85 -10.47 23.64
N GLU A 294 7.68 -9.15 23.78
CA GLU A 294 7.32 -8.53 25.05
C GLU A 294 5.97 -9.01 25.58
N LYS A 295 4.94 -9.05 24.73
CA LYS A 295 3.61 -9.54 25.12
C LYS A 295 3.65 -11.00 25.55
N LYS A 296 4.49 -11.83 24.92
CA LYS A 296 4.69 -13.23 25.31
C LYS A 296 5.47 -13.31 26.62
N ARG A 297 6.54 -12.53 26.77
CA ARG A 297 7.35 -12.40 28.00
C ARG A 297 6.47 -12.04 29.19
N CYS A 298 5.69 -10.94 29.12
CA CYS A 298 4.78 -10.54 30.19
C CYS A 298 3.76 -11.63 30.54
N ARG A 299 3.21 -12.34 29.53
CA ARG A 299 2.26 -13.43 29.77
C ARG A 299 2.90 -14.63 30.45
N THR A 300 4.14 -14.97 30.10
CA THR A 300 4.88 -16.07 30.72
C THR A 300 5.27 -15.72 32.15
N VAL A 301 5.81 -14.52 32.38
CA VAL A 301 6.16 -14.03 33.72
C VAL A 301 4.92 -13.96 34.61
N ARG A 302 3.81 -13.39 34.13
CA ARG A 302 2.54 -13.35 34.88
C ARG A 302 2.02 -14.74 35.24
N ARG A 303 2.26 -15.75 34.40
CA ARG A 303 1.87 -17.14 34.70
C ARG A 303 2.78 -17.78 35.74
N MET A 304 4.07 -17.45 35.73
CA MET A 304 5.04 -17.94 36.72
C MET A 304 4.76 -17.33 38.09
N THR A 305 4.51 -16.03 38.16
CA THR A 305 4.17 -15.36 39.42
C THR A 305 2.87 -15.89 40.02
N LEU A 306 1.85 -16.19 39.21
CA LEU A 306 0.61 -16.81 39.68
C LEU A 306 0.79 -18.26 40.18
N LYS A 307 1.85 -18.96 39.74
CA LYS A 307 2.15 -20.33 40.17
C LYS A 307 3.17 -20.40 41.32
N GLY A 308 3.77 -19.28 41.71
CA GLY A 308 4.89 -19.25 42.65
C GLY A 308 6.23 -19.74 42.06
N ASP A 309 6.34 -19.86 40.74
CA ASP A 309 7.55 -20.31 40.03
C ASP A 309 8.48 -19.13 39.67
N ASP A 310 8.29 -17.95 40.27
CA ASP A 310 9.03 -16.72 39.96
C ASP A 310 10.39 -16.62 40.67
N ILE A 311 10.73 -17.58 41.52
CA ILE A 311 12.04 -17.72 42.20
C ILE A 311 13.20 -17.69 41.18
N ILE A 312 13.01 -18.26 39.99
CA ILE A 312 14.01 -18.27 38.91
C ILE A 312 14.34 -16.84 38.41
N LEU A 313 13.45 -15.87 38.58
CA LEU A 313 13.58 -14.50 38.08
C LEU A 313 14.23 -13.55 39.11
N ASN A 314 14.23 -13.90 40.40
CA ASN A 314 14.75 -13.05 41.47
C ASN A 314 16.22 -13.35 41.78
N PRO A 315 17.08 -12.34 41.99
CA PRO A 315 18.48 -12.54 42.36
C PRO A 315 18.59 -13.21 43.72
N ILE A 316 19.47 -14.21 43.83
CA ILE A 316 19.86 -14.79 45.11
C ILE A 316 20.70 -13.74 45.82
N SER A 317 20.16 -13.09 46.85
CA SER A 317 20.92 -12.15 47.69
C SER A 317 21.84 -12.93 48.63
N GLU A 318 23.14 -12.70 48.57
CA GLU A 318 24.13 -13.32 49.47
C GLU A 318 24.09 -12.77 50.93
N SER A 319 23.08 -12.00 51.33
CA SER A 319 22.92 -11.53 52.71
C SER A 319 21.76 -12.26 53.43
N SER A 320 22.15 -13.19 54.29
CA SER A 320 21.44 -14.10 55.23
C SER A 320 20.22 -13.53 56.01
N PRO A 321 19.38 -14.36 56.68
CA PRO A 321 19.78 -14.89 57.99
C PRO A 321 19.40 -16.36 58.29
N THR A 322 20.29 -17.01 59.02
CA THR A 322 19.99 -18.08 59.96
C THR A 322 18.78 -17.72 60.83
N SER A 323 17.64 -18.42 60.68
CA SER A 323 16.62 -18.68 61.73
C SER A 323 15.45 -19.51 61.15
N PRO A 324 15.29 -20.79 61.54
CA PRO A 324 14.10 -21.57 61.21
C PRO A 324 13.05 -21.38 62.32
N SER A 325 11.90 -20.76 62.04
CA SER A 325 10.81 -20.69 63.03
C SER A 325 9.39 -20.55 62.46
N VAL A 326 9.11 -21.15 61.30
CA VAL A 326 7.72 -21.42 60.87
C VAL A 326 7.66 -22.83 60.25
N PRO A 327 6.81 -23.76 60.75
CA PRO A 327 6.62 -25.04 60.11
C PRO A 327 5.88 -24.84 58.77
N PRO A 328 6.27 -25.53 57.69
CA PRO A 328 5.62 -25.38 56.40
C PRO A 328 4.20 -25.94 56.48
N SER A 329 3.25 -25.18 55.94
CA SER A 329 1.94 -25.74 55.63
C SER A 329 2.11 -26.77 54.50
N SER A 330 1.38 -27.88 54.56
CA SER A 330 1.54 -29.08 53.70
C SER A 330 1.34 -28.87 52.19
N THR A 331 1.20 -27.62 51.74
CA THR A 331 1.10 -27.22 50.33
C THR A 331 2.45 -26.71 49.80
N GLU A 332 3.43 -26.39 50.66
CA GLU A 332 4.73 -25.82 50.28
C GLU A 332 5.81 -26.88 49.98
N SER A 333 5.59 -28.14 50.34
CA SER A 333 6.59 -29.21 50.22
C SER A 333 6.95 -29.59 48.79
N THR A 334 6.18 -29.16 47.78
CA THR A 334 6.49 -29.42 46.36
C THR A 334 7.31 -28.28 45.71
N GLN A 335 7.44 -27.12 46.37
CA GLN A 335 8.18 -25.97 45.82
C GLN A 335 9.65 -25.92 46.22
N LEU A 336 10.06 -26.66 47.27
CA LEU A 336 11.43 -26.63 47.79
C LEU A 336 12.45 -27.45 46.96
N GLU A 337 11.99 -28.28 46.02
CA GLU A 337 12.85 -29.24 45.31
C GLU A 337 13.53 -28.66 44.04
N ASN A 338 13.16 -27.44 43.62
CA ASN A 338 13.66 -26.81 42.38
C ASN A 338 14.22 -25.39 42.58
N ILE A 339 14.79 -25.10 43.75
CA ILE A 339 15.50 -23.82 43.97
C ILE A 339 16.91 -23.98 43.37
N PRO A 340 17.32 -23.17 42.37
CA PRO A 340 18.65 -23.26 41.78
C PRO A 340 19.73 -23.10 42.85
N SER A 341 20.65 -24.07 42.93
CA SER A 341 21.67 -24.13 43.99
C SER A 341 22.76 -23.06 43.82
N SER A 342 22.92 -22.55 42.60
CA SER A 342 23.92 -21.55 42.23
C SER A 342 23.33 -20.46 41.35
N GLU A 343 23.84 -19.24 41.52
CA GLU A 343 23.59 -18.08 40.65
C GLU A 343 23.87 -18.40 39.17
N TYR A 344 24.84 -19.28 38.89
CA TYR A 344 25.12 -19.76 37.53
C TYR A 344 23.95 -20.57 36.95
N GLU A 345 23.39 -21.51 37.70
CA GLU A 345 22.27 -22.36 37.27
C GLU A 345 21.01 -21.54 37.04
N ARG A 346 20.75 -20.55 37.90
CA ARG A 346 19.65 -19.60 37.75
C ARG A 346 19.74 -18.81 36.44
N ARG A 347 20.89 -18.21 36.15
CA ARG A 347 21.11 -17.47 34.89
C ARG A 347 20.99 -18.35 33.66
N LYS A 348 21.45 -19.61 33.74
CA LYS A 348 21.30 -20.59 32.67
C LYS A 348 19.82 -20.93 32.42
N ALA A 349 19.03 -21.12 33.48
CA ALA A 349 17.59 -21.36 33.39
C ALA A 349 16.83 -20.15 32.83
N GLU A 350 17.15 -18.94 33.28
CA GLU A 350 16.59 -17.69 32.76
C GLU A 350 16.90 -17.52 31.27
N PHE A 351 18.15 -17.74 30.86
CA PHE A 351 18.57 -17.68 29.45
C PHE A 351 17.81 -18.70 28.58
N GLN A 352 17.69 -19.95 29.03
CA GLN A 352 16.94 -20.98 28.31
C GLN A 352 15.45 -20.64 28.21
N LEU A 353 14.87 -20.07 29.27
CA LEU A 353 13.48 -19.62 29.28
C LEU A 353 13.27 -18.50 28.26
N MET A 354 14.14 -17.48 28.25
CA MET A 354 14.05 -16.38 27.29
C MET A 354 14.19 -16.88 25.85
N ARG A 355 15.09 -17.83 25.60
CA ARG A 355 15.23 -18.45 24.27
C ARG A 355 13.97 -19.19 23.84
N LYS A 356 13.35 -19.98 24.74
CA LYS A 356 12.06 -20.63 24.49
C LYS A 356 10.94 -19.62 24.21
N ILE A 357 10.91 -18.49 24.92
CA ILE A 357 9.94 -17.42 24.69
C ILE A 357 10.13 -16.81 23.30
N GLN A 358 11.37 -16.52 22.91
CA GLN A 358 11.72 -15.98 21.59
C GLN A 358 11.33 -16.96 20.47
N ASP A 359 11.67 -18.24 20.58
CA ASP A 359 11.34 -19.25 19.57
C ASP A 359 9.82 -19.39 19.38
N GLN A 360 9.06 -19.43 20.47
CA GLN A 360 7.60 -19.46 20.43
C GLN A 360 6.99 -18.18 19.85
N ALA A 361 7.54 -17.01 20.20
CA ALA A 361 7.10 -15.73 19.67
C ALA A 361 7.35 -15.65 18.17
N HIS A 362 8.51 -16.12 17.70
CA HIS A 362 8.89 -16.13 16.31
C HIS A 362 8.02 -17.09 15.47
N LEU A 363 7.74 -18.30 15.96
CA LEU A 363 6.81 -19.23 15.30
C LEU A 363 5.40 -18.64 15.20
N ARG A 364 4.88 -18.09 16.31
CA ARG A 364 3.56 -17.45 16.32
C ARG A 364 3.50 -16.28 15.34
N ARG A 365 4.56 -15.48 15.23
CA ARG A 365 4.67 -14.40 14.26
C ARG A 365 4.60 -14.91 12.82
N ARG A 366 5.33 -15.98 12.49
CA ARG A 366 5.27 -16.60 11.15
C ARG A 366 3.84 -17.04 10.83
N TRP A 367 3.17 -17.73 11.74
CA TRP A 367 1.77 -18.14 11.56
C TRP A 367 0.80 -16.98 11.40
N ILE A 368 0.93 -15.92 12.21
CA ILE A 368 0.11 -14.71 12.07
C ILE A 368 0.38 -14.02 10.73
N ALA A 369 1.64 -13.90 10.31
CA ALA A 369 1.99 -13.29 9.04
C ALA A 369 1.44 -14.10 7.86
N MET A 370 1.55 -15.43 7.90
CA MET A 370 0.94 -16.30 6.90
C MET A 370 -0.59 -16.15 6.88
N GLY A 371 -1.24 -16.19 8.05
CA GLY A 371 -2.69 -16.00 8.16
C GLY A 371 -3.17 -14.64 7.62
N ILE A 372 -2.46 -13.54 7.92
CA ILE A 372 -2.78 -12.22 7.37
C ILE A 372 -2.60 -12.21 5.85
N SER A 373 -1.49 -12.77 5.33
CA SER A 373 -1.22 -12.78 3.89
C SER A 373 -2.25 -13.61 3.12
N THR A 374 -2.53 -14.84 3.59
CA THR A 374 -3.53 -15.72 2.98
C THR A 374 -4.94 -15.13 3.11
N GLY A 375 -5.27 -14.54 4.25
CA GLY A 375 -6.55 -13.85 4.44
C GLY A 375 -6.73 -12.68 3.47
N SER A 376 -5.73 -11.80 3.35
CA SER A 376 -5.77 -10.69 2.39
C SER A 376 -5.90 -11.17 0.94
N TRP A 377 -5.16 -12.23 0.57
CA TRP A 377 -5.25 -12.81 -0.77
C TRP A 377 -6.65 -13.40 -1.06
N LEU A 378 -7.22 -14.16 -0.11
CA LEU A 378 -8.58 -14.69 -0.23
C LEU A 378 -9.63 -13.59 -0.33
N VAL A 379 -9.50 -12.51 0.45
CA VAL A 379 -10.42 -11.37 0.37
C VAL A 379 -10.33 -10.72 -1.02
N LEU A 380 -9.13 -10.44 -1.53
CA LEU A 380 -8.96 -9.86 -2.86
C LEU A 380 -9.54 -10.77 -3.95
N TRP A 381 -9.36 -12.08 -3.85
CA TRP A 381 -9.87 -13.04 -4.82
C TRP A 381 -11.40 -13.16 -4.78
N LEU A 382 -11.99 -13.39 -3.60
CA LEU A 382 -13.43 -13.62 -3.46
C LEU A 382 -14.26 -12.34 -3.67
N VAL A 383 -13.76 -11.19 -3.19
CA VAL A 383 -14.41 -9.90 -3.43
C VAL A 383 -14.21 -9.48 -4.88
N GLY A 384 -13.04 -9.72 -5.47
CA GLY A 384 -12.80 -9.49 -6.90
C GLY A 384 -13.78 -10.27 -7.77
N ALA A 385 -13.98 -11.56 -7.47
CA ALA A 385 -14.95 -12.41 -8.16
C ALA A 385 -16.38 -11.85 -8.11
N LEU A 386 -16.78 -11.33 -6.94
CA LEU A 386 -18.10 -10.71 -6.77
C LEU A 386 -18.24 -9.43 -7.62
N ILE A 387 -17.19 -8.61 -7.66
CA ILE A 387 -17.16 -7.38 -8.46
C ILE A 387 -17.30 -7.74 -9.95
N PHE A 388 -16.49 -8.66 -10.48
CA PHE A 388 -16.54 -9.04 -11.90
C PHE A 388 -17.85 -9.71 -12.29
N HIS A 389 -18.40 -10.57 -11.44
CA HIS A 389 -19.74 -11.11 -11.65
C HIS A 389 -20.76 -9.98 -11.79
N LYS A 390 -20.77 -8.99 -10.89
CA LYS A 390 -21.72 -7.88 -10.97
C LYS A 390 -21.50 -6.94 -12.15
N CYS A 391 -20.26 -6.76 -12.59
CA CYS A 391 -19.95 -6.00 -13.82
C CYS A 391 -20.47 -6.71 -15.07
N GLU A 392 -20.13 -7.99 -15.22
CA GLU A 392 -20.27 -8.72 -16.49
C GLU A 392 -21.60 -9.49 -16.61
N GLU A 393 -22.35 -9.68 -15.52
CA GLU A 393 -23.67 -10.35 -15.51
C GLU A 393 -24.65 -9.72 -16.51
N ARG A 394 -24.67 -8.39 -16.65
CA ARG A 394 -25.61 -7.69 -17.55
C ARG A 394 -25.24 -7.77 -19.03
N TYR A 395 -23.95 -7.94 -19.35
CA TYR A 395 -23.45 -7.84 -20.73
C TYR A 395 -23.11 -9.21 -21.31
N GLN A 396 -22.39 -10.02 -20.53
CA GLN A 396 -21.89 -11.33 -20.95
C GLN A 396 -22.54 -12.49 -20.18
N GLY A 397 -23.36 -12.20 -19.16
CA GLY A 397 -24.05 -13.23 -18.39
C GLY A 397 -23.14 -14.03 -17.45
N TRP A 398 -22.02 -13.45 -17.01
CA TRP A 398 -21.07 -14.16 -16.15
C TRP A 398 -21.71 -14.60 -14.83
N SER A 399 -21.52 -15.87 -14.48
CA SER A 399 -21.80 -16.39 -13.16
C SER A 399 -20.73 -15.95 -12.15
N TYR A 400 -21.00 -16.13 -10.85
CA TYR A 400 -19.99 -15.93 -9.82
C TYR A 400 -18.75 -16.83 -10.03
N PHE A 401 -18.96 -18.04 -10.55
CA PHE A 401 -17.86 -18.97 -10.79
C PHE A 401 -16.98 -18.50 -11.95
N ASP A 402 -17.55 -17.90 -13.00
CA ASP A 402 -16.79 -17.30 -14.10
C ASP A 402 -15.92 -16.14 -13.61
N GLY A 403 -16.48 -15.25 -12.78
CA GLY A 403 -15.71 -14.19 -12.13
C GLY A 403 -14.61 -14.72 -11.20
N PHE A 404 -14.88 -15.80 -10.47
CA PHE A 404 -13.90 -16.47 -9.61
C PHE A 404 -12.75 -17.10 -10.41
N TYR A 405 -13.07 -17.80 -11.49
CA TYR A 405 -12.13 -18.40 -12.43
C TYR A 405 -11.28 -17.33 -13.11
N PHE A 406 -11.90 -16.27 -13.62
CA PHE A 406 -11.23 -15.13 -14.23
C PHE A 406 -10.22 -14.50 -13.27
N CYS A 407 -10.61 -14.22 -12.02
CA CYS A 407 -9.68 -13.69 -11.02
C CYS A 407 -8.52 -14.64 -10.74
N TYR A 408 -8.78 -15.95 -10.66
CA TYR A 408 -7.72 -16.95 -10.44
C TYR A 408 -6.69 -16.90 -11.55
N VAL A 409 -7.13 -17.10 -12.79
CA VAL A 409 -6.28 -17.14 -13.99
C VAL A 409 -5.51 -15.83 -14.18
N SER A 410 -6.13 -14.69 -13.86
CA SER A 410 -5.50 -13.37 -13.93
C SER A 410 -4.44 -13.18 -12.83
N PHE A 411 -4.78 -13.46 -11.57
CA PHE A 411 -3.88 -13.21 -10.43
C PHE A 411 -2.72 -14.20 -10.36
N THR A 412 -2.89 -15.42 -10.88
CA THR A 412 -1.80 -16.39 -11.01
C THR A 412 -1.02 -16.23 -12.32
N THR A 413 -1.34 -15.20 -13.12
CA THR A 413 -0.68 -14.90 -14.40
C THR A 413 -0.65 -16.09 -15.35
N VAL A 414 -1.75 -16.86 -15.40
CA VAL A 414 -1.92 -17.99 -16.33
C VAL A 414 -2.51 -17.49 -17.66
N GLY A 415 -3.50 -16.60 -17.58
CA GLY A 415 -4.05 -15.84 -18.71
C GLY A 415 -4.52 -16.68 -19.91
N TYR A 416 -5.43 -17.63 -19.73
CA TYR A 416 -5.96 -18.43 -20.85
C TYR A 416 -6.69 -17.60 -21.93
N GLY A 417 -7.31 -16.47 -21.55
CA GLY A 417 -7.98 -15.57 -22.48
C GLY A 417 -9.37 -16.03 -22.95
N ASP A 418 -9.93 -17.04 -22.30
CA ASP A 418 -11.27 -17.58 -22.55
C ASP A 418 -12.39 -16.68 -22.00
N TYR A 419 -12.13 -15.98 -20.89
CA TYR A 419 -12.97 -14.91 -20.36
C TYR A 419 -12.26 -13.56 -20.45
N LEU A 420 -12.87 -12.60 -21.15
CA LEU A 420 -12.34 -11.26 -21.38
C LEU A 420 -13.36 -10.21 -20.94
N GLN A 421 -12.88 -9.13 -20.33
CA GLN A 421 -13.74 -8.02 -19.91
C GLN A 421 -14.25 -7.23 -21.12
N CYS A 422 -15.44 -6.63 -20.99
CA CYS A 422 -15.93 -5.76 -22.04
C CYS A 422 -15.10 -4.45 -22.12
N PRO A 423 -14.56 -4.06 -23.30
CA PRO A 423 -13.67 -2.90 -23.45
C PRO A 423 -14.28 -1.55 -23.08
N THR A 424 -15.57 -1.43 -22.82
CA THR A 424 -16.23 -0.18 -22.43
C THR A 424 -16.47 -0.04 -20.93
N GLN A 425 -16.02 -0.98 -20.09
CA GLN A 425 -16.22 -0.85 -18.65
C GLN A 425 -14.96 -0.84 -17.78
N ALA A 426 -14.98 0.12 -16.84
CA ALA A 426 -14.30 0.03 -15.56
C ALA A 426 -15.17 0.66 -14.44
N SER A 427 -16.33 0.08 -14.09
CA SER A 427 -16.85 -0.11 -12.71
C SER A 427 -18.40 -0.23 -12.60
N PRO A 428 -18.93 -1.10 -11.70
CA PRO A 428 -20.33 -1.59 -11.64
C PRO A 428 -21.32 -0.85 -10.72
N PHE A 429 -21.02 0.34 -10.19
CA PHE A 429 -21.80 0.91 -9.07
C PHE A 429 -22.64 2.16 -9.35
N LEU A 430 -22.64 2.70 -10.58
CA LEU A 430 -23.30 3.99 -10.86
C LEU A 430 -24.24 4.00 -12.08
N SER A 431 -24.46 2.88 -12.77
CA SER A 431 -25.59 2.77 -13.71
C SER A 431 -26.87 2.27 -13.02
N SER A 432 -26.91 2.26 -11.68
CA SER A 432 -28.13 2.08 -10.90
C SER A 432 -28.99 3.35 -10.94
N GLY A 433 -29.50 3.65 -12.13
CA GLY A 433 -30.69 4.44 -12.33
C GLY A 433 -31.52 3.74 -13.41
N PRO A 434 -32.78 3.36 -13.17
CA PRO A 434 -33.74 3.56 -14.25
C PRO A 434 -33.81 5.08 -14.50
N PHE A 435 -34.25 5.47 -15.69
CA PHE A 435 -34.35 6.84 -16.23
C PHE A 435 -33.17 7.23 -17.09
#